data_AF-A0A2V3GVZ5-F1
#
_entry.id   AF-A0A2V3GVZ5-F1
#
_cell.length_a   1.000
_cell.length_b   1.000
_cell.length_c   1.000
_cell.angle_alpha   90.00
_cell.angle_beta   90.00
_cell.angle_gamma   90.00
#
_symmetry.space_group_name_H-M   'P 1'
#
loop_
_entity.id
_entity.type
_entity.pdbx_description
1 polymer ?
#
loop_
_entity_poly.entity_id
_entity_poly.type
_entity_poly.pdbx_seq_one_letter_code
_entity_poly.pdbx_strand_id
1 'polypeptide(L)'
;MPVVLCVLLLLLSPLLSAAEWQLEPDYSRISFVSVKRAKMAEVQRFDRLSGQIDKQGVARIVVPLGTLDSGLALRDERMKDNFFETSRFPEATVESRLDMAGFDDLRVGQSRV
;
A
#
# COMPACT_ATOMS: atom_id res chain seq x y z
N MET A 1 43.24 4.68 -0.88
CA MET A 1 42.10 4.30 -1.75
C MET A 1 40.80 4.01 -1.00
N PRO A 2 40.74 3.35 0.18
CA PRO A 2 39.45 3.09 0.85
C PRO A 2 38.88 4.32 1.58
N VAL A 3 39.73 5.19 2.13
CA VAL A 3 39.30 6.39 2.88
C VAL A 3 38.58 7.40 1.99
N VAL A 4 39.08 7.61 0.77
CA VAL A 4 38.45 8.51 -0.22
C VAL A 4 37.09 7.97 -0.68
N LEU A 5 36.95 6.65 -0.81
CA LEU A 5 35.69 6.00 -1.16
C LEU A 5 34.65 6.10 -0.02
N CYS A 6 35.07 5.92 1.24
CA CYS A 6 34.20 6.10 2.40
C CYS A 6 33.74 7.56 2.57
N VAL A 7 34.63 8.53 2.35
CA VAL A 7 34.29 9.97 2.41
C VAL A 7 33.31 10.34 1.28
N LEU A 8 33.51 9.79 0.07
CA LEU A 8 32.57 10.00 -1.04
C LEU A 8 31.18 9.40 -0.75
N LEU A 9 31.12 8.20 -0.16
CA LEU A 9 29.86 7.54 0.22
C LEU A 9 29.12 8.31 1.33
N LEU A 10 29.83 8.87 2.31
CA LEU A 10 29.23 9.70 3.36
C LEU A 10 28.66 11.01 2.80
N LEU A 11 29.31 11.63 1.82
CA LEU A 11 28.84 12.87 1.18
C LEU A 11 27.61 12.67 0.29
N LEU A 12 27.34 11.44 -0.19
CA LEU A 12 26.14 11.11 -0.98
C LEU A 12 24.92 10.75 -0.12
N SER A 13 25.08 10.51 1.18
CA SER A 13 23.99 10.12 2.08
C SER A 13 22.78 11.09 2.14
N PRO A 14 22.92 12.43 2.11
CA PRO A 14 21.75 13.32 2.15
C PRO A 14 20.92 13.32 0.87
N LEU A 15 21.47 12.86 -0.26
CA LEU A 15 20.74 12.74 -1.53
C LEU A 15 19.73 11.58 -1.51
N LEU A 16 19.91 10.59 -0.62
CA LEU A 16 18.97 9.48 -0.45
C LEU A 16 17.83 9.81 0.54
N SER A 17 17.84 10.99 1.16
CA SER A 17 16.80 11.38 2.13
C SER A 17 15.58 11.99 1.43
N ALA A 18 14.90 11.17 0.62
CA ALA A 18 13.50 11.40 0.31
C ALA A 18 12.69 10.84 1.50
N ALA A 19 12.40 11.68 2.49
CA ALA A 19 11.53 11.36 3.63
C ALA A 19 10.06 11.27 3.20
N GLU A 20 9.78 10.43 2.22
CA GLU A 20 8.43 10.05 1.82
C GLU A 20 8.06 8.81 2.63
N TRP A 21 6.87 8.80 3.22
CA TRP A 21 6.44 7.61 3.97
C TRP A 21 6.11 6.54 2.95
N GLN A 22 6.63 5.33 3.14
CA GLN A 22 6.32 4.19 2.31
C GLN A 22 5.43 3.21 3.08
N LEU A 23 4.46 2.64 2.39
CA LEU A 23 3.63 1.57 2.94
C LEU A 23 4.51 0.33 3.11
N GLU A 24 4.55 -0.20 4.33
CA GLU A 24 5.23 -1.45 4.65
C GLU A 24 4.28 -2.63 4.35
N PRO A 25 4.54 -3.45 3.30
CA PRO A 25 3.57 -4.44 2.84
C PRO A 25 3.24 -5.51 3.87
N ASP A 26 4.20 -5.93 4.68
CA ASP A 26 4.03 -7.02 5.64
C ASP A 26 3.09 -6.66 6.81
N TYR A 27 2.98 -5.36 7.11
CA TYR A 27 2.09 -4.83 8.16
C TYR A 27 0.83 -4.19 7.61
N SER A 28 0.60 -4.25 6.29
CA SER A 28 -0.51 -3.57 5.63
C SER A 28 -1.47 -4.56 4.99
N ARG A 29 -2.77 -4.29 5.09
CA ARG A 29 -3.81 -5.15 4.50
C ARG A 29 -5.02 -4.35 4.07
N ILE A 30 -5.51 -4.65 2.87
CA ILE A 30 -6.84 -4.26 2.41
C ILE A 30 -7.65 -5.53 2.26
N SER A 31 -8.78 -5.55 2.95
CA SER A 31 -9.77 -6.62 2.90
C SER A 31 -11.14 -6.04 2.61
N PHE A 32 -11.99 -6.85 2.00
CA PHE A 32 -13.38 -6.52 1.77
C PHE A 32 -14.26 -7.70 2.12
N VAL A 33 -15.52 -7.41 2.41
CA VAL A 33 -16.51 -8.40 2.81
C VAL A 33 -17.63 -8.43 1.79
N SER A 34 -17.92 -9.62 1.28
CA SER A 34 -19.09 -9.87 0.44
C SER A 34 -20.10 -10.72 1.21
N VAL A 35 -21.40 -10.45 1.03
CA VAL A 35 -22.48 -11.25 1.62
C VAL A 35 -23.19 -12.03 0.53
N LYS A 36 -23.18 -13.36 0.61
CA LYS A 36 -23.97 -14.22 -0.29
C LYS A 36 -25.24 -14.72 0.38
N ARG A 37 -26.31 -14.84 -0.42
CA ARG A 37 -27.64 -15.32 0.02
C ARG A 37 -28.20 -14.54 1.23
N ALA A 38 -27.84 -13.26 1.34
CA ALA A 38 -28.21 -12.37 2.44
C ALA A 38 -27.83 -12.85 3.86
N LYS A 39 -26.96 -13.86 4.00
CA LYS A 39 -26.68 -14.49 5.30
C LYS A 39 -25.22 -14.85 5.53
N MET A 40 -24.44 -15.11 4.48
CA MET A 40 -23.08 -15.63 4.63
C MET A 40 -22.07 -14.57 4.20
N ALA A 41 -21.36 -14.02 5.19
CA ALA A 41 -20.26 -13.09 4.97
C ALA A 41 -18.97 -13.86 4.63
N GLU A 42 -18.25 -13.35 3.63
CA GLU A 42 -16.98 -13.90 3.17
C GLU A 42 -15.97 -12.77 3.12
N VAL A 43 -14.87 -12.92 3.88
CA VAL A 43 -13.75 -11.98 3.89
C VAL A 43 -12.79 -12.35 2.78
N GLN A 44 -12.36 -11.35 2.02
CA GLN A 44 -11.43 -11.47 0.91
C GLN A 44 -10.36 -10.38 1.05
N ARG A 45 -9.21 -10.56 0.40
CA ARG A 45 -8.09 -9.63 0.50
C ARG A 45 -7.32 -9.49 -0.81
N PHE A 46 -6.48 -8.46 -0.88
CA PHE A 46 -5.44 -8.36 -1.90
C PHE A 46 -4.08 -8.61 -1.25
N ASP A 47 -3.28 -9.48 -1.87
CA ASP A 47 -2.03 -9.98 -1.28
C ASP A 47 -0.83 -9.05 -1.46
N ARG A 48 -0.92 -8.10 -2.39
CA ARG A 48 0.09 -7.08 -2.56
C ARG A 48 -0.54 -5.71 -2.46
N LEU A 49 0.20 -4.81 -1.83
CA LEU A 49 -0.09 -3.40 -1.73
C LEU A 49 1.21 -2.65 -1.88
N SER A 50 1.15 -1.48 -2.49
CA SER A 50 2.20 -0.48 -2.39
C SER A 50 1.55 0.86 -2.10
N GLY A 51 2.31 1.79 -1.56
CA GLY A 51 1.79 3.10 -1.28
C GLY A 51 2.83 4.04 -0.73
N GLN A 52 2.51 5.32 -0.78
CA GLN A 52 3.36 6.37 -0.27
C GLN A 52 2.55 7.57 0.20
N ILE A 53 3.16 8.38 1.07
CA ILE A 53 2.71 9.74 1.36
C ILE A 53 3.86 10.67 0.96
N ASP A 54 3.61 11.56 0.00
CA ASP A 54 4.60 12.54 -0.44
C ASP A 54 4.74 13.70 0.56
N LYS A 55 5.74 14.57 0.31
CA LYS A 55 6.00 15.74 1.17
C LYS A 55 4.87 16.77 1.17
N GLN A 56 3.94 16.69 0.21
CA GLN A 56 2.76 17.55 0.11
C GLN A 56 1.54 16.94 0.81
N GLY A 57 1.70 15.76 1.43
CA GLY A 57 0.64 15.05 2.12
C GLY A 57 -0.30 14.28 1.19
N VAL A 58 0.07 14.04 -0.07
CA VAL A 58 -0.71 13.17 -0.95
C VAL A 58 -0.42 11.72 -0.59
N ALA A 59 -1.41 11.06 0.01
CA ALA A 59 -1.41 9.64 0.28
C ALA A 59 -1.94 8.89 -0.95
N ARG A 60 -1.17 7.92 -1.45
CA ARG A 60 -1.58 7.04 -2.55
C ARG A 60 -1.32 5.59 -2.18
N ILE A 61 -2.32 4.74 -2.35
CA ILE A 61 -2.21 3.28 -2.23
C ILE A 61 -2.58 2.67 -3.57
N VAL A 62 -1.73 1.77 -4.07
CA VAL A 62 -1.96 0.99 -5.29
C VAL A 62 -2.24 -0.45 -4.90
N VAL A 63 -3.33 -0.99 -5.44
CA VAL A 63 -3.82 -2.34 -5.20
C VAL A 63 -3.80 -3.10 -6.52
N PRO A 64 -2.82 -4.00 -6.75
CA PRO A 64 -2.82 -4.89 -7.89
C PRO A 64 -4.02 -5.85 -7.82
N LEU A 65 -5.03 -5.68 -8.67
CA LEU A 65 -6.28 -6.43 -8.57
C LEU A 65 -6.10 -7.93 -8.86
N GLY A 66 -5.09 -8.28 -9.66
CA GLY A 66 -4.72 -9.67 -9.93
C GLY A 66 -4.23 -10.47 -8.71
N THR A 67 -3.96 -9.81 -7.58
CA THR A 67 -3.53 -10.45 -6.33
C THR A 67 -4.68 -10.70 -5.37
N LEU A 68 -5.92 -10.64 -5.87
CA LEU A 68 -7.09 -11.06 -5.11
C LEU A 68 -6.90 -12.50 -4.61
N ASP A 69 -7.12 -12.68 -3.31
CA ASP A 69 -7.24 -13.94 -2.62
C ASP A 69 -8.57 -13.97 -1.83
N SER A 70 -9.47 -14.83 -2.28
CA SER A 70 -10.73 -15.12 -1.60
C SER A 70 -10.68 -16.45 -0.83
N GLY A 71 -9.56 -17.16 -0.82
CA GLY A 71 -9.41 -18.51 -0.29
C GLY A 71 -9.98 -19.62 -1.19
N LEU A 72 -10.46 -19.29 -2.39
CA LEU A 72 -10.99 -20.24 -3.37
C LEU A 72 -10.51 -19.88 -4.79
N ALA A 73 -9.56 -20.64 -5.32
CA ALA A 73 -8.89 -20.32 -6.59
C ALA A 73 -9.85 -20.08 -7.78
N LEU A 74 -10.89 -20.90 -7.93
CA LEU A 74 -11.89 -20.72 -9.00
C LEU A 74 -12.70 -19.42 -8.86
N ARG A 75 -12.92 -18.96 -7.63
CA ARG A 75 -13.58 -17.66 -7.40
C ARG A 75 -12.62 -16.52 -7.74
N ASP A 76 -11.35 -16.66 -7.39
CA ASP A 76 -10.33 -15.65 -7.72
C ASP A 76 -10.21 -15.47 -9.24
N GLU A 77 -10.15 -16.56 -10.00
CA GLU A 77 -10.17 -16.56 -11.47
C GLU A 77 -11.41 -15.82 -12.00
N ARG A 78 -12.61 -16.22 -11.55
CA ARG A 78 -13.86 -15.58 -11.99
C ARG A 78 -13.94 -14.09 -11.65
N MET A 79 -13.45 -13.69 -10.48
CA MET A 79 -13.45 -12.30 -10.06
C MET A 79 -12.43 -11.47 -10.84
N LYS A 80 -11.26 -12.05 -11.17
CA LYS A 80 -10.27 -11.40 -12.03
C LYS A 80 -10.81 -11.18 -13.44
N ASP A 81 -11.47 -12.19 -14.01
CA ASP A 81 -11.92 -12.14 -15.40
C ASP A 81 -13.21 -11.35 -15.59
N ASN A 82 -14.20 -11.54 -14.71
CA ASN A 82 -15.57 -11.07 -14.97
C ASN A 82 -16.03 -9.91 -14.09
N PHE A 83 -15.39 -9.69 -12.93
CA PHE A 83 -15.82 -8.64 -12.00
C PHE A 83 -14.88 -7.44 -12.02
N PHE A 84 -13.59 -7.69 -11.80
CA PHE A 84 -12.55 -6.67 -11.86
C PHE A 84 -11.98 -6.48 -13.26
N GLU A 85 -12.17 -7.45 -14.16
CA GLU A 85 -11.64 -7.44 -15.52
C GLU A 85 -10.15 -7.06 -15.56
N THR A 86 -9.30 -7.77 -14.82
CA THR A 86 -7.93 -7.31 -14.49
C THR A 86 -7.00 -7.19 -15.69
N SER A 87 -7.35 -7.78 -16.83
CA SER A 87 -6.63 -7.53 -18.10
C SER A 87 -6.86 -6.10 -18.62
N ARG A 88 -7.99 -5.48 -18.29
CA ARG A 88 -8.34 -4.09 -18.66
C ARG A 88 -8.03 -3.13 -17.52
N PHE A 89 -8.24 -3.57 -16.28
CA PHE A 89 -8.03 -2.77 -15.06
C PHE A 89 -7.08 -3.50 -14.11
N PRO A 90 -5.75 -3.42 -14.34
CA PRO A 90 -4.78 -4.23 -13.58
C PRO A 90 -4.63 -3.81 -12.11
N GLU A 91 -4.97 -2.57 -11.79
CA GLU A 91 -4.81 -1.99 -10.46
C GLU A 91 -5.97 -1.05 -10.11
N ALA A 92 -6.24 -0.93 -8.81
CA ALA A 92 -7.05 0.14 -8.24
C ALA A 92 -6.14 1.08 -7.44
N THR A 93 -6.40 2.37 -7.52
CA THR A 93 -5.67 3.39 -6.75
C THR A 93 -6.61 4.08 -5.78
N VAL A 94 -6.20 4.19 -4.52
CA VAL A 94 -6.85 5.00 -3.49
C VAL A 94 -5.97 6.22 -3.21
N GLU A 95 -6.53 7.42 -3.35
CA GLU A 95 -5.79 8.67 -3.10
C GLU A 95 -6.53 9.54 -2.06
N SER A 96 -5.75 10.22 -1.23
CA SER A 96 -6.24 11.21 -0.26
C SER A 96 -5.19 12.30 -0.03
N ARG A 97 -5.62 13.45 0.49
CA ARG A 97 -4.73 14.52 0.94
C ARG A 97 -4.80 14.64 2.46
N LEU A 98 -3.66 14.44 3.12
CA LEU A 98 -3.48 14.50 4.55
C LEU A 98 -2.99 15.88 4.98
N ASP A 99 -3.47 16.37 6.12
CA ASP A 99 -2.88 17.51 6.80
C ASP A 99 -1.67 17.04 7.63
N MET A 100 -0.48 17.17 7.05
CA MET A 100 0.76 16.66 7.65
C MET A 100 1.09 17.31 8.99
N ALA A 101 0.67 18.58 9.21
CA ALA A 101 0.88 19.27 10.48
C ALA A 101 0.19 18.56 11.65
N GLY A 102 -0.89 17.82 11.37
CA GLY A 102 -1.60 17.01 12.36
C GLY A 102 -0.82 15.79 12.86
N PHE A 103 0.31 15.44 12.24
CA PHE A 103 1.13 14.26 12.56
C PHE A 103 2.51 14.61 13.13
N ASP A 104 2.93 15.89 13.10
CA ASP A 104 4.26 16.33 13.52
C ASP A 104 4.56 16.10 15.00
N ASP A 105 3.53 16.05 15.86
CA ASP A 105 3.66 15.90 17.31
C ASP A 105 3.49 14.46 17.80
N LEU A 106 3.29 13.51 16.89
CA LEU A 106 3.16 12.10 17.24
C LEU A 106 4.48 11.57 17.77
N ARG A 107 4.46 11.08 19.01
CA ARG A 107 5.58 10.31 19.55
C ARG A 107 5.67 8.96 18.85
N VAL A 108 6.85 8.36 18.86
CA VAL A 108 7.05 6.98 18.37
C VAL A 108 6.07 6.05 19.08
N GLY A 109 5.26 5.32 18.29
CA GLY A 109 4.24 4.40 18.78
C GLY A 109 2.90 5.05 19.17
N GLN A 110 2.76 6.36 19.09
CA GLN A 110 1.50 7.06 19.33
C GLN A 110 0.58 6.95 18.11
N SER A 111 -0.71 6.67 18.35
CA SER A 111 -1.76 6.70 17.35
C SER A 111 -2.83 7.72 17.76
N ARG A 112 -3.37 8.46 16.80
CA ARG A 112 -4.59 9.25 16.96
C ARG A 112 -5.73 8.43 16.35
N VAL A 113 -6.67 8.00 17.19
CA VAL A 113 -7.89 7.27 16.81
C VAL A 113 -9.05 8.24 16.74
#